data_AF-A0A970WY27-F1
#
_entry.id   AF-A0A970WY27-F1
#
_cell.length_a   1.000
_cell.length_b   1.000
_cell.length_c   1.000
_cell.angle_alpha   90.00
_cell.angle_beta   90.00
_cell.angle_gamma   90.00
#
_symmetry.space_group_name_H-M   'P 1'
#
loop_
_entity.id
_entity.type
_entity.pdbx_description
1 polymer ?
#
loop_
_entity_poly.entity_id
_entity_poly.type
_entity_poly.pdbx_seq_one_letter_code
_entity_poly.pdbx_strand_id
1 'polypeptide(L)' 'DNPHHLVLTAPHPSPLSAYYGFFGCRHFSKTNNFLKSRNIPPINWQN' A
#
# COMPACT_ATOMS: atom_id res chain seq x y z
N ASP A 1 14.55 -2.86 10.35
CA ASP A 1 13.81 -3.72 9.41
C ASP A 1 12.85 -4.64 10.13
N ASN A 2 11.65 -4.82 9.57
CA ASN A 2 10.68 -5.78 10.08
C ASN A 2 10.65 -6.99 9.12
N PRO A 3 11.42 -8.06 9.38
CA PRO A 3 11.59 -9.17 8.44
C PRO A 3 10.30 -10.00 8.23
N HIS A 4 9.33 -9.87 9.13
CA HIS A 4 8.07 -10.60 9.06
C HIS A 4 6.94 -9.81 8.40
N HIS A 5 7.02 -8.47 8.38
CA HIS A 5 5.93 -7.60 7.92
C HIS A 5 6.41 -6.62 6.86
N LEU A 6 5.58 -6.43 5.82
CA LEU A 6 5.78 -5.35 4.87
C LEU A 6 5.30 -4.03 5.49
N VAL A 7 6.21 -3.06 5.64
CA VAL A 7 5.89 -1.70 6.06
C VAL A 7 5.93 -0.78 4.85
N LEU A 8 4.81 -0.11 4.55
CA LEU A 8 4.68 0.86 3.46
C LEU A 8 4.35 2.23 4.06
N THR A 9 5.15 3.25 3.73
CA THR A 9 4.99 4.61 4.23
C THR A 9 4.71 5.58 3.09
N ALA A 10 3.68 6.42 3.24
CA ALA A 10 3.36 7.49 2.30
C ALA A 10 2.80 8.70 3.07
N PRO A 11 2.86 9.91 2.48
CA PRO A 11 2.19 11.09 2.99
C PRO A 11 0.68 10.86 3.20
N HIS A 12 0.06 11.65 4.08
CA HIS A 12 -1.36 11.53 4.39
C HIS A 12 -2.25 11.87 3.16
N PRO A 13 -3.40 11.20 2.97
CA PRO A 13 -4.30 11.43 1.82
C PRO A 13 -5.06 12.77 1.84
N SER A 14 -4.94 13.57 2.90
CA SER A 14 -5.54 14.92 2.94
C SER A 14 -5.10 15.77 1.74
N PRO A 15 -5.97 16.64 1.20
CA PRO A 15 -5.63 17.53 0.09
C PRO A 15 -4.33 18.32 0.31
N LEU A 16 -4.01 18.68 1.56
CA LEU A 16 -2.80 19.42 1.93
C LEU A 16 -1.51 18.65 1.64
N SER A 17 -1.55 17.31 1.67
CA SER A 17 -0.35 16.45 1.60
C SER A 17 -0.38 15.38 0.50
N ALA A 18 -1.53 15.13 -0.12
CA ALA A 18 -1.69 13.99 -1.02
C ALA A 18 -0.81 14.08 -2.28
N TYR A 19 -0.67 15.29 -2.83
CA TYR A 19 0.16 15.56 -4.01
C TYR A 19 1.66 15.37 -3.76
N TYR A 20 2.10 15.46 -2.50
CA TYR A 20 3.51 15.29 -2.15
C TYR A 20 3.95 13.82 -2.03
N GLY A 21 3.06 12.86 -2.32
CA GLY A 21 3.47 11.45 -2.46
C GLY A 21 2.42 10.39 -2.10
N PHE A 22 1.21 10.76 -1.66
CA PHE A 22 0.13 9.78 -1.52
C PHE A 22 -0.36 9.33 -2.90
N PHE A 23 -0.66 10.28 -3.78
CA PHE A 23 -0.98 9.97 -5.17
C PHE A 23 0.27 9.40 -5.86
N GLY A 24 0.15 8.19 -6.39
CA GLY A 24 1.27 7.46 -6.99
C GLY A 24 2.06 6.55 -6.03
N CYS A 25 1.73 6.50 -4.72
CA CYS A 25 2.42 5.60 -3.78
C CYS A 25 2.27 4.10 -4.14
N ARG A 26 1.19 3.76 -4.86
CA ARG A 26 0.83 2.39 -5.30
C ARG A 26 0.69 1.41 -4.12
N HIS A 27 0.30 1.88 -2.94
CA HIS A 27 0.18 1.02 -1.76
C HIS A 27 -0.81 -0.12 -1.95
N PHE A 28 -1.98 0.13 -2.55
CA PHE A 28 -2.99 -0.90 -2.77
C PHE A 28 -2.47 -2.08 -3.61
N SER A 29 -1.76 -1.81 -4.71
CA SER A 29 -1.18 -2.86 -5.55
C SER A 29 0.04 -3.52 -4.91
N LYS A 30 0.90 -2.75 -4.22
CA LYS A 30 2.04 -3.29 -3.45
C LYS A 30 1.58 -4.24 -2.36
N THR A 31 0.52 -3.90 -1.62
CA THR A 31 -0.10 -4.76 -0.61
C THR A 31 -0.59 -6.06 -1.24
N ASN A 32 -1.35 -6.00 -2.34
CA ASN A 32 -1.83 -7.20 -3.01
C ASN A 32 -0.70 -8.07 -3.57
N ASN A 33 0.38 -7.47 -4.06
CA ASN A 33 1.56 -8.23 -4.50
C ASN A 33 2.25 -8.95 -3.34
N PHE A 34 2.34 -8.31 -2.17
CA PHE A 34 2.87 -8.94 -0.98
C PHE A 34 2.00 -10.10 -0.50
N LEU A 35 0.68 -9.92 -0.44
CA LEU A 35 -0.26 -10.99 -0.06
C LEU A 35 -0.11 -12.19 -1.00
N LYS A 36 -0.08 -11.96 -2.32
CA LYS A 36 0.16 -13.00 -3.33
C LYS A 36 1.48 -13.75 -3.11
N SER A 37 2.58 -13.03 -2.80
CA SER A 37 3.88 -13.66 -2.51
C SER A 37 3.87 -14.57 -1.28
N ARG A 38 2.88 -14.40 -0.39
CA ARG A 38 2.67 -15.18 0.83
C ARG A 38 1.53 -16.20 0.68
N ASN A 39 0.99 -16.41 -0.52
CA ASN A 39 -0.19 -17.25 -0.78
C ASN A 39 -1.45 -16.80 -0.01
N ILE A 40 -1.55 -15.52 0.32
CA ILE A 40 -2.73 -14.92 0.97
C ILE A 40 -3.61 -14.30 -0.13
N PRO A 41 -4.95 -14.47 -0.08
CA PRO A 41 -5.85 -13.85 -1.03
C PRO A 41 -5.69 -12.31 -1.10
N PRO A 42 -5.69 -11.70 -2.29
CA PRO A 42 -5.62 -10.26 -2.45
C PRO A 42 -6.93 -9.59 -2.00
N ILE A 43 -6.86 -8.31 -1.66
CA ILE A 43 -8.01 -7.50 -1.27
C ILE A 43 -8.60 -6.84 -2.53
N ASN A 44 -9.92 -6.92 -2.69
CA ASN A 44 -10.64 -6.11 -3.68
C ASN A 44 -10.89 -4.71 -3.10
N TRP A 45 -10.36 -3.69 -3.78
CA TRP A 45 -10.46 -2.28 -3.36
C TRP A 45 -11.51 -1.49 -4.17
N GLN A 46 -12.11 -2.11 -5.18
CA GLN A 46 -13.21 -1.55 -5.95
C GLN A 46 -14.50 -1.97 -5.26
N ASN A 47 -15.05 -1.08 -4.43
CA ASN A 47 -16.43 -1.20 -3.95
C ASN A 47 -17.37 -0.53 -4.95
#